data_AF-A0A7S0RHI2-F1
#
_entry.id   AF-A0A7S0RHI2-F1
#
_cell.length_a   1.000
_cell.length_b   1.000
_cell.length_c   1.000
_cell.angle_alpha   90.00
_cell.angle_beta   90.00
_cell.angle_gamma   90.00
#
_symmetry.space_group_name_H-M   'P 1'
#
loop_
_entity.id
_entity.type
_entity.pdbx_description
1 polymer ?
#
loop_
_entity_poly.entity_id
_entity_poly.type
_entity_poly.pdbx_seq_one_letter_code
_entity_poly.pdbx_strand_id
1 'polypeptide(L)'
;AEAVGGLRLADMFDMVVEWPDSAPAVRDMAACLRHTNLHARFVEQFRASVGSRLLHAGAAAADIVHTYVAAIRVLRAIDPTGRLLAAVGAPIRTYLRSRPDTARCVVSLVTGCGGKAS
;
A
#
# COMPACT_ATOMS: atom_id res chain seq x y z
N ALA A 1 -26.12 -17.76 7.16
CA ALA A 1 -25.79 -16.74 6.16
C ALA A 1 -25.03 -15.63 6.87
N GLU A 2 -23.70 -15.77 6.99
CA GLU A 2 -22.87 -14.75 7.65
C GLU A 2 -21.56 -14.61 6.86
N ALA A 3 -21.66 -13.99 5.69
CA ALA A 3 -20.52 -13.70 4.81
C ALA A 3 -20.50 -12.24 4.36
N VAL A 4 -21.03 -11.32 5.19
CA VAL A 4 -21.04 -9.86 4.93
C VAL A 4 -20.21 -9.09 5.97
N GLY A 5 -19.45 -9.79 6.83
CA GLY A 5 -18.54 -9.17 7.81
C GLY A 5 -17.07 -9.16 7.41
N GLY A 6 -16.71 -9.92 6.38
CA GLY A 6 -15.36 -10.01 5.85
C GLY A 6 -15.24 -9.20 4.58
N LEU A 7 -15.15 -7.87 4.68
CA LEU A 7 -14.40 -7.10 3.70
C LEU A 7 -13.01 -7.73 3.71
N ARG A 8 -12.75 -8.67 2.80
CA ARG A 8 -11.51 -9.44 2.79
C ARG A 8 -10.42 -8.44 2.51
N LEU A 9 -9.61 -8.10 3.50
CA LEU A 9 -8.45 -7.25 3.30
C LEU A 9 -7.46 -7.80 2.24
N ALA A 10 -7.62 -9.05 1.82
CA ALA A 10 -7.02 -9.58 0.59
C ALA A 10 -7.33 -8.68 -0.62
N ASP A 11 -8.60 -8.30 -0.79
CA ASP A 11 -9.08 -7.41 -1.85
C ASP A 11 -8.41 -6.04 -1.75
N MET A 12 -7.96 -5.61 -0.56
CA MET A 12 -7.33 -4.30 -0.38
C MET A 12 -5.91 -4.24 -0.93
N PHE A 13 -5.13 -5.31 -0.73
CA PHE A 13 -3.81 -5.38 -1.37
C PHE A 13 -3.98 -5.48 -2.88
N ASP A 14 -4.98 -6.23 -3.35
CA ASP A 14 -5.27 -6.35 -4.77
C ASP A 14 -5.78 -5.00 -5.35
N MET A 15 -6.62 -4.24 -4.64
CA MET A 15 -6.97 -2.85 -4.99
C MET A 15 -5.74 -1.96 -5.10
N VAL A 16 -4.76 -2.11 -4.20
CA VAL A 16 -3.51 -1.34 -4.28
C VAL A 16 -2.70 -1.74 -5.51
N VAL A 17 -2.62 -3.04 -5.82
CA VAL A 17 -1.91 -3.55 -7.01
C VAL A 17 -2.58 -3.10 -8.30
N GLU A 18 -3.91 -3.07 -8.34
CA GLU A 18 -4.73 -2.65 -9.48
C GLU A 18 -4.93 -1.12 -9.57
N TRP A 19 -4.29 -0.33 -8.70
CA TRP A 19 -4.40 1.13 -8.78
C TRP A 19 -3.69 1.65 -10.05
N PRO A 20 -4.33 2.51 -10.87
CA PRO A 20 -5.50 3.34 -10.60
C PRO A 20 -6.87 2.78 -11.03
N ASP A 21 -6.93 1.63 -11.70
CA ASP A 21 -8.18 1.03 -12.18
C ASP A 21 -9.15 0.67 -11.04
N SER A 22 -8.61 0.35 -9.85
CA SER A 22 -9.36 0.09 -8.61
C SER A 22 -9.93 1.35 -7.92
N ALA A 23 -9.79 2.54 -8.49
CA ALA A 23 -10.26 3.80 -7.91
C ALA A 23 -11.72 3.80 -7.37
N PRO A 24 -12.73 3.23 -8.05
CA PRO A 24 -14.09 3.18 -7.49
C PRO A 24 -14.15 2.35 -6.20
N ALA A 25 -13.53 1.17 -6.16
CA ALA A 25 -13.50 0.31 -4.98
C ALA A 25 -12.80 0.98 -3.79
N VAL A 26 -11.73 1.73 -4.06
CA VAL A 26 -11.00 2.51 -3.04
C VAL A 26 -11.88 3.62 -2.46
N ARG A 27 -12.72 4.27 -3.28
CA ARG A 27 -13.66 5.30 -2.82
C ARG A 27 -14.77 4.72 -1.96
N ASP A 28 -15.32 3.56 -2.35
CA ASP A 28 -16.32 2.86 -1.55
C ASP A 28 -15.75 2.45 -0.19
N MET A 29 -14.51 1.93 -0.17
CA MET A 29 -13.80 1.61 1.07
C MET A 29 -13.58 2.86 1.93
N ALA A 30 -13.19 3.99 1.33
CA ALA A 30 -13.03 5.26 2.03
C ALA A 30 -14.35 5.73 2.66
N ALA A 31 -15.46 5.62 1.94
CA ALA A 31 -16.78 5.95 2.46
C ALA A 31 -17.15 5.02 3.62
N CYS A 32 -16.95 3.70 3.50
CA CYS A 32 -17.19 2.74 4.57
C CYS A 32 -16.36 3.04 5.82
N LEU A 33 -15.06 3.32 5.68
CA LEU A 33 -14.19 3.65 6.81
C LEU A 33 -14.62 4.95 7.48
N ARG A 34 -15.06 5.97 6.73
CA ARG A 34 -15.56 7.22 7.31
C ARG A 34 -16.81 7.04 8.17
N HIS A 35 -17.67 6.06 7.85
CA HIS A 35 -18.91 5.81 8.57
C HIS A 35 -18.77 4.69 9.62
N THR A 36 -17.58 4.11 9.78
CA THR A 36 -17.33 3.00 10.70
C THR A 36 -16.11 3.28 11.58
N ASN A 37 -16.02 2.64 12.75
CA ASN A 37 -14.83 2.78 13.61
C ASN A 37 -13.73 1.74 13.28
N LEU A 38 -13.65 1.32 12.02
CA LEU A 38 -12.80 0.20 11.57
C LEU A 38 -11.37 0.62 11.20
N HIS A 39 -11.04 1.91 11.25
CA HIS A 39 -9.72 2.44 10.89
C HIS A 39 -8.54 1.73 11.59
N ALA A 40 -8.67 1.42 12.88
CA ALA A 40 -7.60 0.73 13.62
C ALA A 40 -7.41 -0.71 13.12
N ARG A 41 -8.50 -1.45 12.93
CA ARG A 41 -8.46 -2.81 12.38
C ARG A 41 -7.94 -2.82 10.94
N PHE A 42 -8.32 -1.83 10.15
CA PHE A 42 -7.82 -1.62 8.79
C PHE A 42 -6.29 -1.50 8.78
N VAL A 43 -5.73 -0.64 9.64
CA VAL A 43 -4.27 -0.43 9.71
C VAL A 43 -3.55 -1.72 10.08
N GLU A 44 -4.04 -2.42 11.11
CA GLU A 44 -3.42 -3.66 11.59
C GLU A 44 -3.40 -4.74 10.50
N GLN A 45 -4.53 -4.96 9.85
CA GLN A 45 -4.70 -5.99 8.84
C GLN A 45 -3.95 -5.66 7.54
N PHE A 46 -3.95 -4.39 7.12
CA PHE A 46 -3.18 -3.97 5.94
C PHE A 46 -1.68 -4.10 6.18
N ARG A 47 -1.19 -3.76 7.39
CA ARG A 47 0.20 -3.99 7.78
C ARG A 47 0.59 -5.46 7.73
N ALA A 48 -0.27 -6.35 8.24
CA ALA A 48 -0.05 -7.79 8.17
C ALA A 48 0.02 -8.29 6.71
N SER A 49 -0.90 -7.83 5.87
CA SER A 49 -0.96 -8.21 4.45
C SER A 49 0.26 -7.72 3.67
N VAL A 50 0.67 -6.46 3.86
CA VAL A 50 1.90 -5.93 3.24
C VAL A 50 3.14 -6.68 3.75
N GLY A 51 3.22 -6.99 5.04
CA GLY A 51 4.31 -7.78 5.61
C GLY A 51 4.41 -9.18 5.00
N SER A 52 3.29 -9.85 4.78
CA SER A 52 3.26 -11.21 4.23
C SER A 52 3.42 -11.27 2.71
N ARG A 53 2.81 -10.34 1.95
CA ARG A 53 2.77 -10.37 0.47
C ARG A 53 3.83 -9.50 -0.20
N LEU A 54 4.35 -8.46 0.45
CA LEU A 54 5.28 -7.51 -0.16
C LEU A 54 6.70 -7.63 0.41
N LEU A 55 6.84 -7.91 1.70
CA LEU A 55 8.12 -7.88 2.41
C LEU A 55 8.80 -9.26 2.47
N HIS A 56 8.71 -10.04 1.38
CA HIS A 56 9.41 -11.32 1.26
C HIS A 56 10.66 -11.21 0.39
N ALA A 57 11.71 -11.97 0.72
CA ALA A 57 13.02 -11.89 0.05
C ALA A 57 12.98 -12.14 -1.47
N GLY A 58 11.96 -12.88 -1.94
CA GLY A 58 11.75 -13.17 -3.36
C GLY A 58 11.14 -12.05 -4.21
N ALA A 59 10.63 -10.96 -3.62
CA ALA A 59 10.03 -9.87 -4.40
C ALA A 59 11.11 -8.97 -5.00
N ALA A 60 10.93 -8.57 -6.27
CA ALA A 60 11.84 -7.66 -6.96
C ALA A 60 11.73 -6.26 -6.35
N ALA A 61 12.88 -5.56 -6.24
CA ALA A 61 12.92 -4.24 -5.62
C ALA A 61 12.00 -3.23 -6.33
N ALA A 62 11.88 -3.32 -7.66
CA ALA A 62 10.99 -2.48 -8.45
C ALA A 62 9.51 -2.70 -8.11
N ASP A 63 9.06 -3.96 -7.98
CA ASP A 63 7.67 -4.30 -7.63
C ASP A 63 7.32 -3.84 -6.22
N ILE A 64 8.25 -4.01 -5.27
CA ILE A 64 8.08 -3.53 -3.88
C ILE A 64 7.86 -2.03 -3.89
N VAL A 65 8.68 -1.28 -4.63
CA VAL A 65 8.58 0.18 -4.68
C VAL A 65 7.33 0.64 -5.44
N HIS A 66 7.00 0.01 -6.56
CA HIS A 66 5.79 0.33 -7.33
C HIS A 66 4.52 0.13 -6.49
N THR A 67 4.40 -1.04 -5.84
CA THR A 67 3.28 -1.34 -4.95
C THR A 67 3.26 -0.39 -3.76
N TYR A 68 4.41 0.00 -3.21
CA TYR A 68 4.47 0.98 -2.13
C TYR A 68 3.97 2.37 -2.56
N VAL A 69 4.32 2.82 -3.77
CA VAL A 69 3.82 4.09 -4.33
C VAL A 69 2.30 4.01 -4.56
N ALA A 70 1.80 2.91 -5.09
CA ALA A 70 0.37 2.67 -5.25
C ALA A 70 -0.35 2.65 -3.88
N ALA A 71 0.25 2.02 -2.87
CA ALA A 71 -0.28 1.99 -1.50
C ALA A 71 -0.36 3.41 -0.92
N ILE A 72 0.66 4.26 -1.11
CA ILE A 72 0.62 5.67 -0.70
C ILE A 72 -0.55 6.40 -1.35
N ARG A 73 -0.79 6.19 -2.64
CA ARG A 73 -1.88 6.82 -3.39
C ARG A 73 -3.24 6.38 -2.88
N VAL A 74 -3.45 5.08 -2.69
CA VAL A 74 -4.69 4.51 -2.13
C VAL A 74 -4.93 5.00 -0.70
N LEU A 75 -3.92 4.94 0.17
CA LEU A 75 -4.05 5.40 1.56
C LEU A 75 -4.37 6.90 1.66
N ARG A 76 -3.83 7.73 0.76
CA ARG A 76 -4.18 9.16 0.67
C ARG A 76 -5.57 9.40 0.11
N ALA A 77 -6.04 8.55 -0.80
CA ALA A 77 -7.40 8.61 -1.31
C ALA A 77 -8.42 8.23 -0.22
N ILE A 78 -8.06 7.27 0.65
CA ILE A 78 -8.88 6.85 1.80
C ILE A 78 -8.84 7.88 2.94
N ASP A 79 -7.65 8.31 3.32
CA ASP A 79 -7.42 9.26 4.41
C ASP A 79 -6.53 10.42 3.93
N PRO A 80 -7.13 11.54 3.49
CA PRO A 80 -6.37 12.71 3.05
C PRO A 80 -5.58 13.36 4.19
N THR A 81 -5.87 13.05 5.46
CA THR A 81 -5.12 13.58 6.61
C THR A 81 -3.73 12.94 6.77
N GLY A 82 -3.47 11.80 6.12
CA GLY A 82 -2.18 11.11 6.13
C GLY A 82 -1.90 10.30 7.41
N ARG A 83 -2.87 10.15 8.32
CA ARG A 83 -2.74 9.33 9.53
C ARG A 83 -2.57 7.86 9.20
N LEU A 84 -3.37 7.35 8.25
CA LEU A 84 -3.25 5.95 7.80
C LEU A 84 -1.88 5.69 7.16
N LEU A 85 -1.42 6.62 6.32
CA LEU A 85 -0.10 6.54 5.69
C LEU A 85 1.03 6.53 6.74
N ALA A 86 0.95 7.37 7.77
CA ALA A 86 1.95 7.38 8.83
C ALA A 86 1.99 6.05 9.60
N ALA A 87 0.82 5.48 9.91
CA ALA A 87 0.71 4.24 10.68
C ALA A 87 1.17 2.99 9.91
N VAL A 88 0.85 2.90 8.63
CA VAL A 88 1.23 1.76 7.78
C VAL A 88 2.61 1.95 7.14
N GLY A 89 2.96 3.18 6.75
CA GLY A 89 4.19 3.48 6.01
C GLY A 89 5.46 3.36 6.84
N ALA A 90 5.39 3.48 8.16
CA ALA A 90 6.56 3.35 9.05
C ALA A 90 7.29 2.00 8.92
N PRO A 91 6.64 0.82 9.11
CA PRO A 91 7.31 -0.47 8.96
C PRO A 91 7.82 -0.72 7.54
N ILE A 92 7.09 -0.29 6.51
CA ILE A 92 7.48 -0.48 5.11
C ILE A 92 8.75 0.32 4.79
N ARG A 93 8.82 1.59 5.23
CA ARG A 93 10.02 2.42 5.09
C ARG A 93 11.24 1.86 5.81
N THR A 94 11.04 1.23 6.96
CA THR A 94 12.13 0.57 7.69
C THR A 94 12.65 -0.63 6.91
N TYR A 95 11.75 -1.45 6.34
CA TYR A 95 12.14 -2.56 5.48
C TYR A 95 12.88 -2.09 4.21
N LEU A 96 12.35 -1.08 3.52
CA LEU A 96 13.00 -0.50 2.33
C LEU A 96 14.39 0.06 2.64
N ARG A 97 14.57 0.70 3.81
CA ARG A 97 15.89 1.18 4.24
C ARG A 97 16.86 0.05 4.58
N SER A 98 16.35 -1.10 5.04
CA SER A 98 17.18 -2.28 5.32
C SER A 98 17.68 -2.97 4.04
N ARG A 99 17.05 -2.71 2.88
CA ARG A 99 17.41 -3.33 1.60
C ARG A 99 17.96 -2.27 0.63
N PRO A 100 19.29 -2.15 0.47
CA PRO A 100 19.93 -1.06 -0.28
C PRO A 100 19.47 -0.95 -1.74
N ASP A 101 19.11 -2.08 -2.36
CA ASP A 101 18.58 -2.13 -3.73
C ASP A 101 17.23 -1.42 -3.87
N THR A 102 16.37 -1.50 -2.85
CA THR A 102 15.06 -0.84 -2.85
C THR A 102 15.18 0.65 -2.58
N ALA A 103 16.09 1.06 -1.69
CA ALA A 103 16.37 2.47 -1.42
C ALA A 103 16.88 3.19 -2.69
N ARG A 104 17.79 2.55 -3.46
CA ARG A 104 18.23 3.06 -4.77
C ARG A 104 17.08 3.18 -5.76
N CYS A 105 16.16 2.22 -5.78
CA CYS A 105 15.01 2.25 -6.68
C CYS A 105 14.02 3.37 -6.32
N VAL A 106 13.72 3.58 -5.02
CA VAL A 106 12.92 4.72 -4.54
C VAL A 106 13.56 6.05 -4.91
N VAL A 107 14.86 6.21 -4.66
CA VAL A 107 15.59 7.43 -5.02
C VAL A 107 15.59 7.61 -6.53
N SER A 108 15.85 6.59 -7.34
CA SER A 108 15.79 6.68 -8.81
C SER A 108 14.42 7.16 -9.31
N LEU A 109 13.33 6.63 -8.74
CA LEU A 109 11.95 7.03 -9.05
C LEU A 109 11.62 8.46 -8.62
N VAL A 110 12.10 8.91 -7.46
CA VAL A 110 11.82 10.26 -6.92
C VAL A 110 12.73 11.33 -7.54
N THR A 111 13.97 10.99 -7.87
CA THR A 111 14.98 11.93 -8.37
C THR A 111 14.98 12.04 -9.90
N GLY A 112 14.10 11.31 -10.59
CA GLY A 112 13.89 11.50 -12.03
C GLY A 112 15.17 11.34 -12.85
N CYS A 113 15.99 10.32 -12.56
CA CYS A 113 17.10 10.01 -13.45
C CYS A 113 16.55 9.22 -14.65
N GLY A 114 16.23 9.97 -15.71
CA GLY A 114 16.08 9.43 -17.05
C GLY A 114 17.35 8.68 -17.43
N GLY A 115 17.23 7.36 -17.52
CA GLY A 115 18.20 6.48 -18.16
C GLY A 115 17.43 5.44 -18.95
N LYS A 116 17.12 5.77 -20.21
CA LYS A 116 16.64 4.82 -21.23
C LYS A 116 17.62 3.65 -21.36
N ALA A 117 17.10 2.42 -21.39
CA ALA A 117 17.62 1.26 -22.11
C ALA A 117 16.57 0.13 -21.97
N SER A 118 15.92 -0.40 -23.00
CA SER A 118 16.07 -0.32 -24.46
C SER A 118 14.69 -0.37 -25.11
#